data_AF-F3QNU4-F1
#
_entry.id   AF-F3QNU4-F1
#
_cell.length_a   1.000
_cell.length_b   1.000
_cell.length_c   1.000
_cell.angle_alpha   90.00
_cell.angle_beta   90.00
_cell.angle_gamma   90.00
#
_symmetry.space_group_name_H-M   'P 1'
#
loop_
_entity.id
_entity.type
_entity.pdbx_description
1 polymer ?
#
loop_
_entity_poly.entity_id
_entity_poly.type
_entity_poly.pdbx_seq_one_letter_code
_entity_poly.pdbx_strand_id
1 'polypeptide(L)'
;METRRLAKKTWKETSADWMKDPEFRKEYEEVRAEFKDLDKVLELRTRAGISQAEIAARMGTSQSAVARLETKLGRGELPGMSSLKRYAAALGKTVEIRFI
;
A
#
# COMPACT_ATOMS: atom_id res chain seq x y z
N MET A 1 41.51 5.21 -11.77
CA MET A 1 40.65 5.31 -10.57
C MET A 1 39.22 5.02 -11.01
N GLU A 2 38.76 3.78 -10.83
CA GLU A 2 37.37 3.43 -11.14
C GLU A 2 36.45 3.93 -10.03
N THR A 3 35.53 4.83 -10.39
CA THR A 3 34.44 5.25 -9.52
C THR A 3 33.46 4.08 -9.39
N ARG A 4 33.55 3.36 -8.26
CA ARG A 4 32.59 2.31 -7.91
C ARG A 4 31.20 2.93 -7.72
N ARG A 5 30.39 2.93 -8.79
CA ARG A 5 28.98 3.32 -8.75
C ARG A 5 28.27 2.33 -7.83
N LEU A 6 27.95 2.74 -6.60
CA LEU A 6 27.07 1.98 -5.73
C LEU A 6 25.74 1.79 -6.47
N ALA A 7 25.45 0.56 -6.88
CA ALA A 7 24.17 0.22 -7.49
C ALA A 7 23.07 0.61 -6.49
N LYS A 8 22.16 1.50 -6.90
CA LYS A 8 21.01 1.90 -6.08
C LYS A 8 20.14 0.66 -5.88
N LYS A 9 20.27 -0.03 -4.74
CA LYS A 9 19.34 -1.08 -4.34
C LYS A 9 17.94 -0.50 -4.31
N THR A 10 17.00 -1.22 -4.91
CA THR A 10 15.58 -0.89 -4.80
C THR A 10 15.10 -1.15 -3.38
N TRP A 11 14.01 -0.50 -2.98
CA TRP A 11 13.35 -0.76 -1.69
C TRP A 11 13.12 -2.25 -1.42
N LYS A 12 12.74 -3.00 -2.46
CA LYS A 12 12.51 -4.45 -2.38
C LYS A 12 13.77 -5.22 -2.02
N GLU A 13 14.91 -4.86 -2.59
CA GLU A 13 16.19 -5.54 -2.34
C GLU A 13 16.75 -5.21 -0.96
N THR A 14 16.63 -3.96 -0.51
CA THR A 14 17.07 -3.55 0.83
C THR A 14 16.19 -4.17 1.92
N SER A 15 14.87 -4.20 1.72
CA SER A 15 13.93 -4.82 2.66
C SER A 15 14.14 -6.33 2.77
N ALA A 16 14.47 -7.02 1.67
CA ALA A 16 14.75 -8.45 1.68
C ALA A 16 15.99 -8.81 2.52
N ASP A 17 17.01 -7.95 2.56
CA ASP A 17 18.19 -8.16 3.39
C ASP A 17 17.88 -7.96 4.88
N TRP A 18 17.08 -6.95 5.25
CA TRP A 18 16.67 -6.72 6.64
C TRP A 18 15.77 -7.83 7.18
N MET A 19 14.91 -8.41 6.33
CA MET A 19 14.05 -9.55 6.69
C MET A 19 14.80 -10.86 6.99
N LYS A 20 16.14 -10.90 6.81
CA LYS A 20 16.99 -12.04 7.22
C LYS A 20 17.32 -12.00 8.71
N ASP A 21 17.24 -10.83 9.34
CA ASP A 21 17.40 -10.70 10.79
C ASP A 21 16.10 -11.17 11.47
N PRO A 22 16.15 -12.20 12.34
CA PRO A 22 14.96 -12.72 13.03
C PRO A 22 14.29 -11.70 13.94
N GLU A 23 15.06 -10.81 14.57
CA GLU A 23 14.54 -9.78 15.48
C GLU A 23 13.79 -8.71 14.69
N PHE A 24 14.42 -8.21 13.61
CA PHE A 24 13.78 -7.30 12.68
C PHE A 24 12.52 -7.90 12.04
N ARG A 25 12.60 -9.15 11.57
CA ARG A 25 11.46 -9.84 10.97
C ARG A 25 10.29 -9.92 11.94
N LYS A 26 10.54 -10.31 13.19
CA LYS A 26 9.50 -10.46 14.21
C LYS A 26 8.78 -9.13 14.45
N GLU A 27 9.53 -8.07 14.72
CA GLU A 27 8.96 -6.74 14.95
C GLU A 27 8.20 -6.22 13.71
N TYR A 28 8.78 -6.42 12.52
CA TYR A 28 8.14 -6.04 11.27
C TYR A 28 6.83 -6.79 11.01
N GLU A 29 6.79 -8.09 11.30
CA GLU A 29 5.60 -8.93 11.14
C GLU A 29 4.52 -8.60 12.17
N GLU A 30 4.88 -8.31 13.42
CA GLU A 30 3.92 -7.89 14.46
C GLU A 30 3.24 -6.57 14.07
N VAL A 31 4.01 -5.57 13.64
CA VAL A 31 3.46 -4.29 13.16
C VAL A 31 2.61 -4.49 11.90
N ARG A 32 3.03 -5.34 10.95
CA ARG A 32 2.24 -5.62 9.74
C ARG A 32 0.97 -6.40 10.02
N ALA A 33 0.97 -7.27 11.03
CA ALA A 33 -0.22 -8.05 11.40
C ALA A 33 -1.39 -7.14 11.80
N GLU A 34 -1.10 -6.02 12.47
CA GLU A 34 -2.10 -5.02 12.88
C GLU A 34 -2.82 -4.37 11.68
N PHE A 35 -2.16 -4.28 10.53
CA PHE A 35 -2.68 -3.58 9.34
C PHE A 35 -2.90 -4.48 8.12
N LYS A 36 -2.80 -5.79 8.31
CA LYS A 36 -2.90 -6.81 7.26
C LYS A 36 -4.20 -6.69 6.44
N ASP A 37 -5.28 -6.23 7.04
CA ASP A 37 -6.56 -6.04 6.35
C ASP A 37 -6.55 -4.83 5.41
N LEU A 38 -5.78 -3.79 5.71
CA LEU A 38 -5.63 -2.62 4.85
C LEU A 38 -4.66 -2.88 3.70
N ASP A 39 -3.64 -3.71 3.91
CA ASP A 39 -2.79 -4.20 2.82
C ASP A 39 -3.60 -4.94 1.75
N LYS A 40 -4.62 -5.71 2.15
CA LYS A 40 -5.53 -6.38 1.20
C LYS A 40 -6.20 -5.38 0.26
N VAL A 41 -6.51 -4.16 0.71
CA VAL A 41 -7.12 -3.11 -0.13
C VAL A 41 -6.16 -2.70 -1.26
N LEU A 42 -4.86 -2.59 -0.97
CA LEU A 42 -3.83 -2.26 -1.97
C LEU A 42 -3.58 -3.43 -2.93
N GLU A 43 -3.62 -4.65 -2.41
CA GLU A 43 -3.54 -5.85 -3.23
C GLU A 43 -4.72 -5.96 -4.20
N LEU A 44 -5.92 -5.57 -3.81
CA LEU A 44 -7.09 -5.58 -4.70
C LEU A 44 -6.87 -4.73 -5.95
N ARG A 45 -6.31 -3.52 -5.81
CA ARG A 45 -5.94 -2.69 -6.98
C ARG A 45 -4.92 -3.39 -7.85
N THR A 46 -3.87 -3.94 -7.24
CA THR A 46 -2.77 -4.59 -7.96
C THR A 46 -3.25 -5.83 -8.71
N ARG A 47 -4.10 -6.66 -8.08
CA ARG A 47 -4.73 -7.84 -8.70
C ARG A 47 -5.72 -7.47 -9.81
N ALA A 48 -6.37 -6.31 -9.70
CA ALA A 48 -7.22 -5.80 -10.77
C ALA A 48 -6.42 -5.27 -11.97
N GLY A 49 -5.09 -5.19 -11.88
CA GLY A 49 -4.22 -4.70 -12.96
C GLY A 49 -4.32 -3.20 -13.21
N ILE A 50 -4.89 -2.43 -12.27
CA ILE A 50 -5.18 -1.01 -12.46
C ILE A 50 -4.05 -0.19 -11.84
N SER A 51 -3.46 0.75 -12.57
CA SER A 51 -2.45 1.68 -12.04
C SER A 51 -3.05 2.74 -11.12
N GLN A 52 -2.20 3.44 -10.35
CA GLN A 52 -2.64 4.58 -9.53
C GLN A 52 -3.25 5.71 -10.36
N ALA A 53 -2.81 5.91 -11.60
CA ALA A 53 -3.36 6.92 -12.50
C ALA A 53 -4.76 6.52 -12.99
N GLU A 54 -4.95 5.25 -13.34
CA GLU A 54 -6.24 4.75 -13.82
C GLU A 54 -7.31 4.76 -12.72
N ILE A 55 -6.97 4.34 -11.50
CA ILE A 55 -7.93 4.42 -10.40
C ILE A 55 -8.23 5.87 -10.02
N ALA A 56 -7.25 6.78 -10.12
CA ALA A 56 -7.47 8.21 -9.93
C ALA A 56 -8.48 8.77 -10.94
N ALA A 57 -8.36 8.39 -12.21
CA ALA A 57 -9.30 8.75 -13.26
C ALA A 57 -10.72 8.23 -12.94
N ARG A 58 -10.85 6.98 -12.51
CA ARG A 58 -12.14 6.39 -12.09
C ARG A 58 -12.75 7.09 -10.87
N MET A 59 -11.91 7.57 -9.95
CA MET A 59 -12.33 8.31 -8.77
C MET A 59 -12.62 9.80 -9.04
N GLY A 60 -12.28 10.32 -10.23
CA GLY A 60 -12.36 11.74 -10.53
C GLY A 60 -11.40 12.58 -9.68
N THR A 61 -10.18 12.07 -9.43
CA THR A 61 -9.16 12.76 -8.60
C THR A 61 -7.77 12.66 -9.22
N SER A 62 -6.75 13.24 -8.60
CA SER A 62 -5.38 13.20 -9.09
C SER A 62 -4.65 11.92 -8.68
N GLN A 63 -3.68 11.47 -9.49
CA GLN A 63 -2.79 10.36 -9.12
C GLN A 63 -2.08 10.62 -7.78
N SER A 64 -1.68 11.88 -7.51
CA SER A 64 -1.04 12.25 -6.25
C SER A 64 -1.99 12.13 -5.05
N ALA A 65 -3.29 12.39 -5.22
CA ALA A 65 -4.29 12.17 -4.18
C ALA A 65 -4.48 10.67 -3.89
N VAL A 66 -4.52 9.83 -4.93
CA VAL A 66 -4.57 8.37 -4.78
C VAL A 66 -3.30 7.85 -4.10
N ALA A 67 -2.10 8.27 -4.52
CA ALA A 67 -0.85 7.83 -3.92
C ALA A 67 -0.78 8.17 -2.42
N ARG A 68 -1.25 9.37 -2.03
CA ARG A 68 -1.37 9.75 -0.61
C ARG A 68 -2.39 8.87 0.13
N LEU A 69 -3.53 8.58 -0.47
CA LEU A 69 -4.55 7.72 0.12
C LEU A 69 -4.03 6.30 0.33
N GLU A 70 -3.37 5.71 -0.67
CA GLU A 70 -2.76 4.37 -0.57
C GLU A 70 -1.63 4.34 0.46
N THR A 71 -0.84 5.42 0.57
CA THR A 71 0.21 5.52 1.59
C THR A 71 -0.38 5.53 3.00
N LYS A 72 -1.49 6.24 3.23
CA LYS A 72 -2.19 6.23 4.53
C LYS A 72 -2.72 4.84 4.87
N LEU A 73 -3.41 4.20 3.91
CA LEU A 73 -3.92 2.84 4.08
C LEU A 73 -2.80 1.85 4.41
N GLY A 74 -1.66 1.91 3.72
CA GLY A 74 -0.50 1.05 3.99
C GLY A 74 0.22 1.33 5.32
N ARG A 75 -0.07 2.46 5.98
CA ARG A 75 0.42 2.82 7.32
C ARG A 75 -0.58 2.49 8.44
N GLY A 76 -1.73 1.92 8.11
CA GLY A 76 -2.78 1.69 9.09
C GLY A 76 -3.72 2.86 9.33
N GLU A 77 -3.52 3.98 8.64
CA GLU A 77 -4.35 5.18 8.80
C GLU A 77 -5.59 5.09 7.91
N LEU A 78 -6.77 5.02 8.53
CA LEU A 78 -8.03 5.05 7.80
C LEU A 78 -8.28 6.44 7.21
N PRO A 79 -8.44 6.57 5.88
CA PRO A 79 -8.93 7.81 5.29
C PRO A 79 -10.41 8.02 5.68
N GLY A 80 -10.91 9.23 5.51
CA GLY A 80 -12.34 9.51 5.73
C GLY A 80 -13.23 8.59 4.89
N MET A 81 -14.39 8.20 5.44
CA MET A 81 -15.31 7.22 4.84
C MET A 81 -15.71 7.53 3.40
N SER A 82 -15.89 8.80 3.04
CA SER A 82 -16.20 9.21 1.65
C SER A 82 -15.09 8.81 0.67
N SER A 83 -13.83 9.00 1.05
CA SER A 83 -12.69 8.63 0.21
C SER A 83 -12.54 7.12 0.10
N LEU A 84 -12.76 6.38 1.19
CA LEU A 84 -12.74 4.92 1.18
C LEU A 84 -13.84 4.33 0.28
N LYS A 85 -15.07 4.85 0.36
CA LYS A 85 -16.18 4.44 -0.50
C LYS A 85 -15.91 4.73 -1.97
N ARG A 86 -15.38 5.91 -2.31
CA ARG A 86 -15.01 6.25 -3.71
C ARG A 86 -13.91 5.36 -4.25
N TYR A 87 -12.90 5.05 -3.45
CA TYR A 87 -11.82 4.14 -3.84
C TYR A 87 -12.35 2.72 -4.08
N ALA A 88 -13.18 2.20 -3.17
CA ALA A 88 -13.83 0.90 -3.35
C ALA A 88 -14.73 0.87 -4.60
N ALA A 89 -15.54 1.91 -4.82
CA ALA A 89 -16.38 2.02 -6.01
C ALA A 89 -15.57 2.03 -7.32
N ALA A 90 -14.42 2.71 -7.35
CA ALA A 90 -13.51 2.72 -8.50
C ALA A 90 -12.89 1.33 -8.80
N LEU A 91 -12.83 0.45 -7.80
CA LEU A 91 -12.46 -0.96 -7.92
C LEU A 91 -13.65 -1.89 -8.19
N GLY A 92 -14.88 -1.36 -8.28
CA GLY A 92 -16.10 -2.18 -8.39
C GLY A 92 -16.40 -2.97 -7.10
N LYS A 93 -16.06 -2.41 -5.93
CA LYS A 93 -16.22 -3.00 -4.60
C LYS A 93 -17.04 -2.09 -3.69
N THR A 94 -17.48 -2.65 -2.57
CA THR A 94 -18.17 -1.93 -1.49
C THR A 94 -17.37 -2.00 -0.19
N VAL A 95 -17.57 -1.02 0.69
CA VAL A 95 -16.98 -0.99 2.03
C VAL A 95 -17.99 -1.57 3.01
N GLU A 96 -17.56 -2.54 3.82
CA GLU A 96 -18.34 -3.12 4.92
C GLU A 96 -17.57 -2.92 6.24
N ILE A 97 -18.27 -2.53 7.29
CA ILE A 97 -17.73 -2.41 8.65
C ILE A 97 -18.56 -3.33 9.53
N ARG A 98 -17.90 -4.26 10.22
CA ARG A 98 -18.53 -5.16 11.18
C ARG A 98 -17.78 -5.10 12.50
N PHE A 99 -18.52 -5.02 13.59
CA PHE A 99 -18.00 -5.28 14.93
C PHE A 99 -18.23 -6.77 15.20
N ILE A 100 -17.18 -7.48 15.57
CA ILE A 100 -17.20 -8.91 15.89
C ILE A 100 -16.93 -9.11 17.37
#